data_AF-A0A5C4X8Q5-F1
#
_entry.id   AF-A0A5C4X8Q5-F1
#
_cell.length_a   1.000
_cell.length_b   1.000
_cell.length_c   1.000
_cell.angle_alpha   90.00
_cell.angle_beta   90.00
_cell.angle_gamma   90.00
#
_symmetry.space_group_name_H-M   'P 1'
#
loop_
_entity.id
_entity.type
_entity.pdbx_description
1 polymer ?
#
loop_
_entity_poly.entity_id
_entity_poly.type
_entity_poly.pdbx_seq_one_letter_code
_entity_poly.pdbx_strand_id
1 'polypeptide(L)'
;MTWDERRRREEQLRREEERRRTDAEHRRRALEEAERRQVDEQRRRREREDEDRRRRDEQERLARERAHRTESDRLRRAAEDEERRCHRALRTAQDRVLALEYRCRDFPELLGELAAARVEADVAQERWQRADAERRRWPSPWPW
;
A
#
# COMPACT_ATOMS: atom_id res chain seq x y z
N MET A 1 -3.00 -72.99 55.92
CA MET A 1 -2.90 -72.39 54.58
C MET A 1 -2.08 -73.35 53.73
N THR A 2 -2.68 -73.93 52.68
CA THR A 2 -2.02 -74.94 51.85
C THR A 2 -1.07 -74.28 50.84
N TRP A 3 -0.07 -75.02 50.36
CA TRP A 3 0.91 -74.52 49.38
C TRP A 3 0.24 -73.99 48.09
N ASP A 4 -0.86 -74.62 47.67
CA ASP A 4 -1.66 -74.20 46.51
C ASP A 4 -2.42 -72.88 46.73
N GLU A 5 -2.92 -72.61 47.94
CA GLU A 5 -3.56 -71.33 48.28
C GLU A 5 -2.56 -70.18 48.24
N ARG A 6 -1.34 -70.42 48.72
CA ARG A 6 -0.25 -69.44 48.68
C ARG A 6 0.17 -69.12 47.25
N ARG A 7 0.33 -70.15 46.42
CA ARG A 7 0.67 -70.01 44.99
C ARG A 7 -0.40 -69.25 44.20
N ARG A 8 -1.69 -69.52 44.44
CA ARG A 8 -2.81 -68.80 43.79
C ARG A 8 -2.86 -67.32 44.20
N ARG A 9 -2.55 -67.00 45.45
CA ARG A 9 -2.44 -65.60 45.91
C ARG A 9 -1.26 -64.88 45.26
N GLU A 10 -0.10 -65.53 45.16
CA GLU A 10 1.06 -64.96 44.48
C GLU A 10 0.80 -64.72 42.99
N GLU A 11 0.11 -65.63 42.30
CA GLU A 11 -0.30 -65.45 40.90
C GLU A 11 -1.35 -64.33 40.73
N GLN A 12 -2.29 -64.19 41.67
CA GLN A 12 -3.24 -63.07 41.68
C GLN A 12 -2.55 -61.72 41.90
N LEU A 13 -1.64 -61.64 42.88
CA LEU A 13 -0.85 -60.44 43.14
C LEU A 13 0.00 -60.06 41.93
N ARG A 14 0.65 -61.03 41.28
CA ARG A 14 1.43 -60.79 40.07
C ARG A 14 0.57 -60.25 38.92
N ARG A 15 -0.63 -60.79 38.71
CA ARG A 15 -1.56 -60.28 37.68
C ARG A 15 -2.07 -58.88 38.02
N GLU A 16 -2.30 -58.57 39.29
CA GLU A 16 -2.66 -57.22 39.72
C GLU A 16 -1.52 -56.24 39.53
N GLU A 17 -0.27 -56.62 39.82
CA GLU A 17 0.91 -55.80 39.55
C GLU A 17 1.11 -55.56 38.05
N GLU A 18 0.95 -56.58 37.22
CA GLU A 18 1.01 -56.46 35.75
C GLU A 18 -0.09 -55.52 35.22
N ARG A 19 -1.32 -55.60 35.75
CA ARG A 19 -2.41 -54.65 35.43
C ARG A 19 -2.07 -53.23 35.86
N ARG A 20 -1.59 -53.02 37.09
CA ARG A 20 -1.21 -51.70 37.60
C ARG A 20 -0.08 -51.07 36.78
N ARG A 21 0.91 -51.87 36.36
CA ARG A 21 1.99 -51.42 35.47
C ARG A 21 1.46 -51.02 34.10
N THR A 22 0.60 -51.85 33.51
CA THR A 22 -0.02 -51.59 32.20
C THR A 22 -0.88 -50.31 32.24
N ASP A 23 -1.71 -50.15 33.26
CA ASP A 23 -2.52 -48.94 33.47
C ASP A 23 -1.66 -47.69 33.68
N ALA A 24 -0.57 -47.80 34.44
CA ALA A 24 0.37 -46.71 34.65
C ALA A 24 1.10 -46.31 33.36
N GLU A 25 1.50 -47.29 32.54
CA GLU A 25 2.09 -47.05 31.22
C GLU A 25 1.10 -46.39 30.25
N HIS A 26 -0.15 -46.85 30.20
CA HIS A 26 -1.18 -46.23 29.38
C HIS A 26 -1.46 -44.79 29.80
N ARG A 27 -1.55 -44.52 31.11
CA ARG A 27 -1.71 -43.15 31.62
C ARG A 27 -0.52 -42.27 31.26
N ARG A 28 0.71 -42.78 31.41
CA ARG A 28 1.92 -42.06 31.05
C ARG A 28 1.94 -41.71 29.56
N ARG A 29 1.64 -42.68 28.68
CA ARG A 29 1.57 -42.44 27.22
C ARG A 29 0.47 -41.46 26.85
N ALA A 30 -0.70 -41.55 27.49
CA ALA A 30 -1.80 -40.62 27.25
C ALA A 30 -1.45 -39.18 27.65
N LEU A 31 -0.74 -38.99 28.76
CA LEU A 31 -0.25 -37.67 29.17
C LEU A 31 0.81 -37.13 28.20
N GLU A 32 1.78 -37.97 27.81
CA GLU A 32 2.81 -37.57 26.85
C GLU A 32 2.21 -37.21 25.48
N GLU A 33 1.21 -37.97 25.01
CA GLU A 33 0.51 -37.66 23.77
C GLU A 33 -0.33 -36.36 23.89
N ALA A 34 -0.96 -36.13 25.05
CA ALA A 34 -1.68 -34.88 25.31
C ALA A 34 -0.74 -33.67 25.31
N GLU A 35 0.44 -33.77 25.93
CA GLU A 35 1.47 -32.73 25.92
C GLU A 35 1.96 -32.43 24.49
N ARG A 36 2.25 -33.48 23.70
CA ARG A 36 2.65 -33.32 22.29
C ARG A 36 1.57 -32.60 21.48
N ARG A 37 0.30 -32.98 21.64
CA ARG A 37 -0.83 -32.33 20.96
C ARG A 37 -0.95 -30.86 21.35
N GLN A 38 -0.78 -30.53 22.63
CA GLN A 38 -0.80 -29.14 23.09
C GLN A 38 0.34 -28.31 22.48
N VAL A 39 1.56 -28.86 22.42
CA VAL A 39 2.71 -28.18 21.82
C VAL A 39 2.48 -27.95 20.33
N ASP A 40 2.01 -28.97 19.60
CA ASP A 40 1.70 -28.87 18.17
C ASP A 40 0.59 -27.86 17.90
N GLU A 41 -0.44 -27.81 18.73
CA GLU A 41 -1.53 -26.85 18.62
C GLU A 41 -1.04 -25.41 18.86
N GLN A 42 -0.23 -25.18 19.91
CA GLN A 42 0.38 -23.89 20.16
C GLN A 42 1.29 -23.45 19.01
N ARG A 43 2.06 -24.37 18.44
CA ARG A 43 2.91 -24.09 17.29
C ARG A 43 2.08 -23.67 16.09
N ARG A 44 1.04 -24.43 15.73
CA ARG A 44 0.14 -24.10 14.61
C ARG A 44 -0.57 -22.77 14.82
N ARG A 45 -0.95 -22.45 16.07
CA ARG A 45 -1.55 -21.17 16.41
C ARG A 45 -0.58 -20.01 16.17
N ARG A 46 0.67 -20.13 16.63
CA ARG A 46 1.71 -19.12 16.39
C ARG A 46 2.00 -18.94 14.91
N GLU A 47 2.12 -20.04 14.15
CA GLU A 47 2.33 -20.00 12.70
C GLU A 47 1.21 -19.24 11.98
N ARG A 48 -0.06 -19.45 12.37
CA ARG A 48 -1.21 -18.71 11.82
C ARG A 48 -1.18 -17.22 12.20
N GLU A 49 -0.89 -16.91 13.46
CA GLU A 49 -0.81 -15.53 13.94
C GLU A 49 0.31 -14.75 13.22
N ASP A 50 1.46 -15.39 12.96
CA ASP A 50 2.56 -14.81 12.19
C ASP A 50 2.19 -14.63 10.71
N GLU A 51 1.50 -15.60 10.11
CA GLU A 51 1.01 -15.49 8.73
C GLU A 51 0.00 -14.36 8.59
N ASP A 52 -0.96 -14.26 9.52
CA ASP A 52 -1.95 -13.18 9.55
C ASP A 52 -1.28 -11.81 9.75
N ARG A 53 -0.24 -11.72 10.59
CA ARG A 53 0.55 -10.50 10.73
C ARG A 53 1.22 -10.12 9.41
N ARG A 54 1.92 -11.05 8.76
CA ARG A 54 2.56 -10.80 7.46
C ARG A 54 1.56 -10.34 6.40
N ARG A 55 0.38 -10.96 6.35
CA ARG A 55 -0.70 -10.56 5.43
C ARG A 55 -1.18 -9.14 5.71
N ARG A 56 -1.33 -8.75 6.98
CA ARG A 56 -1.71 -7.37 7.36
C ARG A 56 -0.62 -6.38 6.97
N ASP A 57 0.63 -6.68 7.28
CA ASP A 57 1.77 -5.82 6.95
C ASP A 57 1.89 -5.63 5.42
N GLU A 58 1.69 -6.69 4.64
CA GLU A 58 1.68 -6.62 3.18
C GLU A 58 0.49 -5.82 2.65
N GLN A 59 -0.72 -6.01 3.19
CA GLN A 59 -1.87 -5.19 2.82
C GLN A 59 -1.65 -3.72 3.14
N GLU A 60 -1.06 -3.41 4.29
CA GLU A 60 -0.74 -2.04 4.69
C GLU A 60 0.30 -1.42 3.76
N ARG A 61 1.37 -2.16 3.43
CA ARG A 61 2.37 -1.72 2.44
C ARG A 61 1.73 -1.41 1.09
N LEU A 62 0.90 -2.33 0.58
CA LEU A 62 0.19 -2.15 -0.68
C LEU A 62 -0.78 -0.96 -0.64
N ALA A 63 -1.47 -0.74 0.47
CA ALA A 63 -2.35 0.41 0.65
C ALA A 63 -1.56 1.73 0.62
N ARG A 64 -0.41 1.81 1.31
CA ARG A 64 0.49 2.97 1.29
C ARG A 64 1.04 3.24 -0.11
N GLU A 65 1.47 2.20 -0.83
CA GLU A 65 1.93 2.31 -2.21
C GLU A 65 0.83 2.85 -3.14
N ARG A 66 -0.40 2.33 -3.03
CA ARG A 66 -1.55 2.81 -3.82
C ARG A 66 -1.90 4.26 -3.51
N ALA A 67 -1.88 4.64 -2.23
CA ALA A 67 -2.11 6.01 -1.81
C ALA A 67 -1.05 6.97 -2.41
N HIS A 68 0.23 6.61 -2.29
CA HIS A 68 1.33 7.39 -2.86
C HIS A 68 1.22 7.53 -4.39
N ARG A 69 0.90 6.44 -5.10
CA ARG A 69 0.67 6.50 -6.57
C ARG A 69 -0.50 7.40 -6.93
N THR A 70 -1.59 7.33 -6.17
CA THR A 70 -2.78 8.16 -6.38
C THR A 70 -2.48 9.64 -6.14
N GLU A 71 -1.72 9.97 -5.10
CA GLU A 71 -1.28 11.33 -4.83
C GLU A 71 -0.36 11.86 -5.93
N SER A 72 0.63 11.06 -6.34
CA SER A 72 1.53 11.40 -7.44
C SER A 72 0.77 11.65 -8.75
N ASP A 73 -0.19 10.79 -9.10
CA ASP A 73 -1.03 10.97 -10.28
C ASP A 73 -1.93 12.22 -10.18
N ARG A 74 -2.44 12.52 -8.98
CA ARG A 74 -3.24 13.72 -8.74
C ARG A 74 -2.41 14.99 -8.92
N LEU A 75 -1.20 15.02 -8.39
CA LEU A 75 -0.28 16.15 -8.55
C LEU A 75 0.13 16.32 -10.02
N ARG A 76 0.44 15.23 -10.72
CA ARG A 76 0.73 15.26 -12.16
C ARG A 76 -0.43 15.86 -12.96
N ARG A 77 -1.66 15.36 -12.76
CA ARG A 77 -2.84 15.87 -13.46
C ARG A 77 -3.09 17.35 -13.15
N ALA A 78 -2.94 17.76 -11.90
CA ALA A 78 -3.09 19.16 -11.52
C ALA A 78 -2.06 20.06 -12.24
N ALA A 79 -0.80 19.62 -12.33
CA ALA A 79 0.24 20.35 -13.06
C ALA A 79 -0.02 20.41 -14.58
N GLU A 80 -0.48 19.31 -15.18
CA GLU A 80 -0.90 19.29 -16.60
C GLU A 80 -2.09 20.21 -16.87
N ASP A 81 -3.11 20.19 -16.01
CA ASP A 81 -4.30 21.02 -16.19
C ASP A 81 -3.99 22.50 -16.04
N GLU A 82 -3.12 22.87 -15.10
CA GLU A 82 -2.66 24.25 -14.92
C GLU A 82 -1.80 24.72 -16.10
N GLU A 83 -0.89 23.87 -16.61
CA GLU A 83 -0.13 24.18 -17.83
C GLU A 83 -1.07 24.44 -19.01
N ARG A 84 -2.07 23.57 -19.25
CA ARG A 84 -3.06 23.75 -20.32
C ARG A 84 -3.90 25.01 -20.14
N ARG A 85 -4.19 25.40 -18.90
CA ARG A 85 -4.92 26.64 -18.59
C ARG A 85 -4.05 27.85 -18.91
N CYS A 86 -2.81 27.89 -18.45
CA CYS A 86 -1.87 28.98 -18.73
C CYS A 86 -1.56 29.09 -20.22
N HIS A 87 -1.38 27.96 -20.92
CA HIS A 87 -1.14 27.96 -22.37
C HIS A 87 -2.32 28.55 -23.14
N ARG A 88 -3.56 28.25 -22.75
CA ARG A 88 -4.76 28.88 -23.33
C ARG A 88 -4.81 30.38 -23.07
N ALA A 89 -4.51 30.82 -21.85
CA ALA A 89 -4.46 32.24 -21.52
C ALA A 89 -3.38 32.98 -22.32
N LEU A 90 -2.19 32.38 -22.48
CA LEU A 90 -1.11 32.90 -23.32
C LEU A 90 -1.56 33.05 -24.77
N ARG A 91 -2.20 32.03 -25.35
CA ARG A 91 -2.75 32.10 -26.70
C ARG A 91 -3.72 33.27 -26.86
N THR A 92 -4.67 33.42 -25.94
CA THR A 92 -5.62 34.54 -25.96
C THR A 92 -4.92 35.90 -25.86
N ALA A 93 -3.89 36.04 -25.03
CA ALA A 93 -3.13 37.28 -24.91
C ALA A 93 -2.35 37.59 -26.21
N GLN A 94 -1.73 36.57 -26.82
CA GLN A 94 -1.03 36.71 -28.11
C GLN A 94 -1.98 37.09 -29.25
N ASP A 95 -3.15 36.45 -29.33
CA ASP A 95 -4.17 36.77 -30.32
C ASP A 95 -4.65 38.23 -30.18
N ARG A 96 -4.80 38.71 -28.94
CA ARG A 96 -5.14 40.11 -28.65
C ARG A 96 -4.05 41.07 -29.12
N VAL A 97 -2.77 40.75 -28.89
CA VAL A 97 -1.64 41.55 -29.39
C VAL A 97 -1.71 41.65 -30.92
N LEU A 98 -1.85 40.52 -31.62
CA LEU A 98 -1.94 40.50 -33.09
C LEU A 98 -3.12 41.32 -33.61
N ALA A 99 -4.28 41.23 -32.96
CA ALA A 99 -5.46 42.01 -33.33
C ALA A 99 -5.23 43.52 -33.16
N LEU A 100 -4.57 43.93 -32.07
CA LEU A 100 -4.24 45.34 -31.83
C LEU A 100 -3.13 45.84 -32.77
N GLU A 101 -2.11 45.03 -33.08
CA GLU A 101 -1.07 45.37 -34.06
C GLU A 101 -1.67 45.66 -35.44
N TYR A 102 -2.64 44.84 -35.86
CA TYR A 102 -3.36 45.09 -37.10
C TYR A 102 -4.15 46.40 -37.06
N ARG A 103 -4.92 46.64 -35.98
CA ARG A 103 -5.75 47.84 -35.83
C ARG A 103 -4.95 49.13 -35.68
N CYS A 104 -3.79 49.09 -35.03
CA CYS A 104 -2.93 50.27 -34.84
C CYS A 104 -2.41 50.85 -36.17
N ARG A 105 -2.48 50.11 -37.29
CA ARG A 105 -2.15 50.64 -38.61
C ARG A 105 -3.13 51.73 -39.05
N ASP A 106 -4.40 51.55 -38.74
CA ASP A 106 -5.48 52.47 -39.11
C ASP A 106 -5.82 53.45 -37.98
N PHE A 107 -5.54 53.06 -36.73
CA PHE A 107 -5.91 53.79 -35.51
C PHE A 107 -4.70 53.94 -34.55
N PRO A 108 -3.81 54.93 -34.77
CA PRO A 108 -2.60 55.10 -33.96
C PRO A 108 -2.86 55.45 -32.49
N GLU A 109 -4.04 55.93 -32.14
CA GLU A 109 -4.48 56.16 -30.75
C GLU A 109 -4.48 54.87 -29.91
N LEU A 110 -4.57 53.70 -30.54
CA LEU A 110 -4.56 52.39 -29.87
C LEU A 110 -3.18 51.91 -29.44
N LEU A 111 -2.10 52.66 -29.74
CA LEU A 111 -0.73 52.26 -29.39
C LEU A 111 -0.54 52.03 -27.88
N GLY A 112 -1.26 52.77 -27.03
CA GLY A 112 -1.26 52.55 -25.59
C GLY A 112 -1.88 51.20 -25.18
N GLU A 113 -2.99 50.82 -25.82
CA GLU A 113 -3.63 49.51 -25.59
C GLU A 113 -2.75 48.36 -26.10
N LEU A 114 -2.09 48.55 -27.24
CA LEU A 114 -1.15 47.58 -27.78
C LEU A 114 0.03 47.37 -26.81
N ALA A 115 0.59 48.44 -26.26
CA ALA A 115 1.66 48.35 -25.27
C ALA A 115 1.20 47.57 -24.02
N ALA A 116 -0.01 47.84 -23.52
CA ALA A 116 -0.58 47.11 -22.39
C ALA A 116 -0.81 45.62 -22.70
N ALA A 117 -1.32 45.30 -23.91
CA ALA A 117 -1.54 43.92 -24.34
C ALA A 117 -0.23 43.13 -24.48
N ARG A 118 0.86 43.77 -24.92
CA ARG A 118 2.19 43.14 -24.98
C ARG A 118 2.70 42.78 -23.58
N VAL A 119 2.57 43.69 -22.62
CA VAL A 119 2.92 43.41 -21.21
C VAL A 119 2.06 42.27 -20.66
N GLU A 120 0.77 42.23 -20.97
CA GLU A 120 -0.11 41.12 -20.58
C GLU A 120 0.35 39.78 -21.18
N ALA A 121 0.75 39.76 -22.45
CA ALA A 121 1.26 38.57 -23.12
C ALA A 121 2.58 38.10 -22.50
N ASP A 122 3.49 39.02 -22.13
CA ASP A 122 4.74 38.68 -21.43
C ASP A 122 4.47 38.05 -20.06
N VAL A 123 3.53 38.61 -19.28
CA VAL A 123 3.11 38.03 -17.99
C VAL A 123 2.47 36.66 -18.19
N ALA A 124 1.64 36.48 -19.22
CA ALA A 124 1.04 35.18 -19.54
C ALA A 124 2.10 34.15 -19.96
N GLN A 125 3.12 34.58 -20.69
CA GLN A 125 4.26 33.76 -21.12
C GLN A 125 5.04 33.26 -19.91
N GLU A 126 5.37 34.14 -18.96
CA GLU A 126 6.06 33.75 -17.73
C GLU A 126 5.24 32.76 -16.90
N ARG A 127 3.93 32.98 -16.78
CA ARG A 127 3.03 32.07 -16.05
C ARG A 127 2.99 30.69 -16.70
N TRP A 128 2.87 30.63 -18.02
CA TRP A 128 2.92 29.37 -18.75
C TRP A 128 4.27 28.66 -18.58
N GLN A 129 5.39 29.37 -18.67
CA GLN A 129 6.71 28.79 -18.46
C GLN A 129 6.88 28.21 -17.05
N ARG A 130 6.35 28.88 -16.02
CA ARG A 130 6.35 28.35 -14.65
C ARG A 130 5.48 27.10 -14.53
N ALA A 131 4.30 27.09 -15.14
CA ALA A 131 3.41 25.93 -15.14
C ALA A 131 4.00 24.73 -15.91
N ASP A 132 4.62 24.96 -17.07
CA ASP A 132 5.31 23.89 -17.83
C ASP A 132 6.54 23.38 -17.07
N ALA A 133 7.29 24.25 -16.40
CA ALA A 133 8.39 23.82 -15.53
C ALA A 133 7.91 22.91 -14.39
N GLU A 134 6.76 23.22 -13.77
CA GLU A 134 6.15 22.37 -12.75
C GLU A 134 5.66 21.05 -13.36
N ARG A 135 4.96 21.08 -14.51
CA ARG A 135 4.54 19.87 -15.24
C ARG A 135 5.72 18.94 -15.55
N ARG A 136 6.88 19.49 -15.94
CA ARG A 136 8.09 18.70 -16.22
C ARG A 136 8.68 17.99 -14.99
N ARG A 137 8.37 18.44 -13.77
CA ARG A 137 8.72 17.71 -12.53
C ARG A 137 7.94 16.41 -12.38
N TRP A 138 6.83 16.28 -13.10
CA TRP A 138 5.95 15.12 -13.11
C TRP A 138 5.93 14.45 -14.49
N PRO A 139 7.06 13.90 -14.95
CA PRO A 139 7.13 13.29 -16.28
C PRO A 139 6.11 12.16 -16.42
N SER A 140 5.49 12.08 -17.60
CA SER A 140 4.61 10.97 -17.94
C SER A 140 5.37 9.65 -17.81
N PRO A 141 4.82 8.63 -17.14
CA PRO A 141 5.41 7.29 -17.12
C PRO A 141 5.31 6.60 -18.49
N TRP A 142 4.54 7.16 -19.43
CA TRP A 142 4.41 6.66 -20.79
C TRP A 142 5.25 7.53 -21.73
N PRO A 143 6.32 6.98 -22.34
CA PRO A 143 7.01 7.62 -23.43
C PRO A 143 6.13 7.44 -24.67
N TRP A 144 5.44 8.50 -25.09
CA TRP A 144 4.74 8.67 -26.38
C TRP A 144 4.09 7.42 -27.00
#